data_AF-A0A1G1VRY6-F1
#
_entry.id   AF-A0A1G1VRY6-F1
#
_cell.length_a   1.000
_cell.length_b   1.000
_cell.length_c   1.000
_cell.angle_alpha   90.00
_cell.angle_beta   90.00
_cell.angle_gamma   90.00
#
_symmetry.space_group_name_H-M   'P 1'
#
loop_
_entity.id
_entity.type
_entity.pdbx_description
1 polymer ?
#
loop_
_entity_poly.entity_id
_entity_poly.type
_entity_poly.pdbx_seq_one_letter_code
_entity_poly.pdbx_strand_id
1 'polypeptide(L)'
;MEQEDQPQPSAPAGSGGTSKWKKAFLSLVVVTVLLMVGGGILWFGLQKASKSPSREGAASTEAVSEEATSANELVTDTDATPSVTPQPTKTPTTAPLPTPTPTLAPTPTPTTLIETFDSSAALDGFRASNAGGNAGLELRAGRNATLTTRGFVSFGIGEIPDGATIEQATLKIYQVSVVGDPYGAGLRVMLDHLDYGTTLEHADFSAASLSSSFTTLSTNASVGWKEVDVTDQVRSDLSNNRERSQYRLHMATETVGGTVTGDFAYFEAADNSTGSGYTPQLVVRYH
;
A
#
# COMPACT_ATOMS: atom_id res chain seq x y z
N MET A 1 -64.28 -32.85 -38.57
CA MET A 1 -64.45 -31.66 -37.70
C MET A 1 -63.97 -32.07 -36.32
N GLU A 2 -62.74 -32.58 -36.22
CA GLU A 2 -61.45 -31.87 -36.04
C GLU A 2 -61.17 -31.85 -34.53
N GLN A 3 -60.41 -32.81 -33.99
CA GLN A 3 -58.94 -32.80 -33.85
C GLN A 3 -58.38 -31.45 -33.39
N GLU A 4 -58.05 -31.35 -32.10
CA GLU A 4 -56.91 -30.56 -31.65
C GLU A 4 -56.04 -31.42 -30.72
N ASP A 5 -54.88 -31.74 -31.27
CA ASP A 5 -53.74 -32.46 -30.69
C ASP A 5 -52.88 -31.43 -29.93
N GLN A 6 -52.67 -31.63 -28.63
CA GLN A 6 -51.83 -30.78 -27.78
C GLN A 6 -50.42 -31.40 -27.69
N PRO A 7 -49.35 -30.68 -28.03
CA PRO A 7 -48.01 -31.26 -28.08
C PRO A 7 -47.39 -31.38 -26.67
N GLN A 8 -46.94 -32.60 -26.37
CA GLN A 8 -46.11 -32.95 -25.22
C GLN A 8 -44.69 -32.36 -25.36
N PRO A 9 -44.12 -31.72 -24.33
CA PRO A 9 -42.74 -31.23 -24.38
C PRO A 9 -41.75 -32.40 -24.32
N SER A 10 -40.91 -32.46 -25.35
CA SER A 10 -39.82 -33.44 -25.48
C SER A 10 -38.59 -32.94 -24.72
N ALA A 11 -38.17 -33.65 -23.68
CA ALA A 11 -36.87 -33.44 -23.04
C ALA A 11 -35.78 -34.19 -23.84
N PRO A 12 -34.67 -33.55 -24.25
CA PRO A 12 -33.54 -34.29 -24.77
C PRO A 12 -32.57 -34.70 -23.63
N ALA A 13 -32.50 -36.02 -23.46
CA ALA A 13 -31.32 -36.85 -23.24
C ALA A 13 -30.17 -36.31 -22.37
N GLY A 14 -30.05 -36.88 -21.17
CA GLY A 14 -28.78 -36.97 -20.45
C GLY A 14 -27.74 -37.76 -21.24
N SER A 15 -26.57 -37.17 -21.42
CA SER A 15 -25.37 -37.81 -21.93
C SER A 15 -24.31 -37.80 -20.83
N GLY A 16 -24.23 -38.91 -20.10
CA GLY A 16 -23.03 -39.26 -19.34
C GLY A 16 -21.97 -39.79 -20.31
N GLY A 17 -20.85 -39.07 -20.43
CA GLY A 17 -19.73 -39.43 -21.27
C GLY A 17 -18.41 -38.99 -20.64
N THR A 18 -17.52 -39.95 -20.42
CA THR A 18 -16.39 -39.92 -19.50
C THR A 18 -15.12 -39.23 -20.01
N SER A 19 -14.43 -38.62 -19.05
CA SER A 19 -12.97 -38.43 -18.92
C SER A 19 -12.08 -39.15 -19.96
N LYS A 20 -11.53 -38.39 -20.93
CA LYS A 20 -10.30 -38.79 -21.66
C LYS A 20 -9.56 -37.68 -22.41
N TRP A 21 -10.02 -36.42 -22.36
CA TRP A 21 -9.43 -35.33 -23.14
C TRP A 21 -8.41 -34.47 -22.38
N LYS A 22 -8.36 -34.54 -21.04
CA LYS A 22 -7.40 -33.77 -20.23
C LYS A 22 -5.94 -34.25 -20.34
N LYS A 23 -5.66 -35.39 -20.97
CA LYS A 23 -4.29 -35.94 -21.11
C LYS A 23 -3.64 -35.67 -22.47
N ALA A 24 -4.43 -35.39 -23.52
CA ALA A 24 -3.88 -35.12 -24.85
C ALA A 24 -3.28 -33.70 -24.95
N PHE A 25 -3.85 -32.71 -24.25
CA PHE A 25 -3.30 -31.34 -24.22
C PHE A 25 -2.00 -31.22 -23.43
N LEU A 26 -1.78 -32.08 -22.42
CA LEU A 26 -0.57 -32.03 -21.60
C LEU A 26 0.68 -32.56 -22.35
N SER A 27 0.49 -33.45 -23.33
CA SER A 27 1.61 -34.02 -24.10
C SER A 27 2.15 -33.06 -25.17
N LEU A 28 1.28 -32.25 -25.79
CA LEU A 28 1.69 -31.32 -26.87
C LEU A 28 2.45 -30.09 -26.34
N VAL A 29 2.14 -29.65 -25.12
CA VAL A 29 2.83 -28.50 -24.48
C VAL A 29 4.25 -28.89 -24.05
N VAL A 30 4.48 -30.12 -23.58
CA VAL A 30 5.81 -30.57 -23.12
C VAL A 30 6.80 -30.76 -24.27
N VAL A 31 6.34 -31.26 -25.43
CA VAL A 31 7.21 -31.45 -26.61
C VAL A 31 7.62 -30.11 -27.24
N THR A 32 6.77 -29.09 -27.17
CA THR A 32 7.09 -27.76 -27.72
C THR A 32 8.05 -26.98 -26.81
N VAL A 33 8.01 -27.20 -25.50
CA VAL A 33 8.94 -26.58 -24.54
C VAL A 33 10.35 -27.20 -24.60
N LEU A 34 10.48 -28.49 -24.93
CA LEU A 34 11.77 -29.18 -25.00
C LEU A 34 12.59 -28.87 -26.28
N LEU A 35 11.97 -28.39 -27.36
CA LEU A 35 12.68 -28.07 -28.61
C LEU A 35 13.18 -26.60 -28.69
N MET A 36 12.89 -25.76 -27.71
CA MET A 36 13.39 -24.36 -27.65
C MET A 36 14.61 -24.18 -26.71
N VAL A 37 15.11 -25.25 -26.09
CA VAL A 37 16.26 -25.20 -25.14
C VAL A 37 17.61 -25.55 -25.82
N GLY A 38 17.60 -25.90 -27.11
CA GLY A 38 18.82 -26.26 -27.85
C GLY A 38 19.38 -25.13 -28.68
N GLY A 39 20.13 -24.19 -28.09
CA GLY A 39 20.98 -23.29 -28.88
C GLY A 39 21.53 -22.08 -28.13
N GLY A 40 22.79 -22.14 -27.72
CA GLY A 40 23.56 -20.94 -27.36
C GLY A 40 24.51 -21.08 -26.17
N ILE A 41 25.43 -22.04 -26.19
CA ILE A 41 26.62 -22.04 -25.31
C ILE A 41 27.81 -21.68 -26.19
N LEU A 42 28.52 -20.59 -25.87
CA LEU A 42 29.97 -20.35 -26.02
C LEU A 42 30.26 -18.85 -26.22
N TRP A 43 30.58 -18.11 -25.15
CA TRP A 43 31.87 -17.41 -25.03
C TRP A 43 32.03 -16.80 -23.62
N PHE A 44 33.05 -17.27 -22.89
CA PHE A 44 33.42 -16.90 -21.53
C PHE A 44 34.37 -15.71 -21.55
N GLY A 45 34.03 -14.60 -20.89
CA GLY A 45 34.91 -13.46 -20.61
C GLY A 45 35.50 -13.54 -19.20
N LEU A 46 36.82 -13.56 -19.12
CA LEU A 46 37.63 -13.82 -17.93
C LEU A 46 37.61 -12.66 -16.91
N GLN A 47 37.53 -13.02 -15.63
CA GLN A 47 37.73 -12.13 -14.48
C GLN A 47 39.16 -11.59 -14.43
N LYS A 48 39.32 -10.32 -14.03
CA LYS A 48 40.53 -9.88 -13.32
C LYS A 48 40.16 -8.91 -12.20
N ALA A 49 40.31 -9.39 -10.98
CA ALA A 49 40.40 -8.58 -9.78
C ALA A 49 41.84 -8.04 -9.63
N SER A 50 42.00 -6.80 -9.16
CA SER A 50 43.14 -6.42 -8.33
C SER A 50 42.73 -5.42 -7.25
N LYS A 51 43.22 -5.70 -6.05
CA LYS A 51 43.07 -5.02 -4.76
C LYS A 51 43.85 -3.70 -4.66
N SER A 52 43.27 -2.75 -3.89
CA SER A 52 43.88 -1.91 -2.82
C SER A 52 44.96 -0.84 -3.17
N PRO A 53 45.35 0.08 -2.24
CA PRO A 53 44.62 0.86 -1.21
C PRO A 53 45.05 2.36 -1.09
N SER A 54 44.38 3.09 -0.18
CA SER A 54 44.87 4.19 0.72
C SER A 54 45.31 5.58 0.20
N ARG A 55 44.68 6.64 0.77
CA ARG A 55 45.29 7.91 1.28
C ARG A 55 44.22 8.67 2.11
N GLU A 56 44.24 8.71 3.45
CA GLU A 56 45.01 9.57 4.39
C GLU A 56 44.89 11.10 4.22
N GLY A 57 44.49 11.76 5.33
CA GLY A 57 44.35 13.21 5.55
C GLY A 57 43.17 13.48 6.52
N ALA A 58 43.32 13.35 7.84
CA ALA A 58 43.78 14.38 8.82
C ALA A 58 42.95 15.67 8.76
N ALA A 59 42.57 16.37 9.83
CA ALA A 59 42.53 16.24 11.30
C ALA A 59 41.88 17.55 11.79
N SER A 60 41.28 17.57 12.99
CA SER A 60 41.02 18.71 13.93
C SER A 60 39.88 18.23 14.84
N THR A 61 40.10 17.72 16.06
CA THR A 61 40.56 18.42 17.27
C THR A 61 39.76 19.68 17.53
N GLU A 62 38.83 19.65 18.49
CA GLU A 62 38.81 20.58 19.64
C GLU A 62 38.01 19.93 20.78
N ALA A 63 38.59 19.96 21.97
CA ALA A 63 38.05 19.53 23.24
C ALA A 63 38.05 20.76 24.15
N VAL A 64 36.97 21.03 24.88
CA VAL A 64 36.98 21.89 26.07
C VAL A 64 35.93 21.40 27.07
N SER A 65 36.46 20.98 28.22
CA SER A 65 35.87 20.76 29.54
C SER A 65 35.61 22.12 30.23
N GLU A 66 34.67 22.28 31.16
CA GLU A 66 34.79 22.14 32.62
C GLU A 66 33.52 22.77 33.22
N GLU A 67 32.78 22.12 34.11
CA GLU A 67 32.98 21.96 35.57
C GLU A 67 32.17 23.00 36.39
N ALA A 68 31.59 22.49 37.47
CA ALA A 68 30.70 23.17 38.40
C ALA A 68 31.47 24.02 39.42
N THR A 69 30.84 25.09 39.93
CA THR A 69 31.36 25.82 41.09
C THR A 69 30.29 26.01 42.15
N SER A 70 30.66 25.60 43.37
CA SER A 70 29.92 25.66 44.61
C SER A 70 30.46 26.79 45.50
N ALA A 71 29.54 27.40 46.26
CA ALA A 71 29.65 27.93 47.62
C ALA A 71 30.62 29.08 48.02
N ASN A 72 29.97 30.03 48.73
CA ASN A 72 30.37 30.69 49.98
C ASN A 72 31.27 31.95 49.92
N GLU A 73 30.69 33.10 50.27
CA GLU A 73 31.42 34.21 50.87
C GLU A 73 30.64 34.84 52.03
N LEU A 74 31.41 35.36 52.97
CA LEU A 74 31.19 35.59 54.40
C LEU A 74 31.17 37.11 54.72
N VAL A 75 30.61 37.46 55.90
CA VAL A 75 30.70 38.73 56.69
C VAL A 75 30.11 40.02 56.08
N THR A 76 29.60 41.04 56.81
CA THR A 76 29.73 41.49 58.21
C THR A 76 28.56 42.41 58.61
N ASP A 77 28.38 42.52 59.93
CA ASP A 77 27.52 43.35 60.77
C ASP A 77 27.52 44.88 60.50
N THR A 78 26.37 45.56 60.67
CA THR A 78 26.31 46.94 61.21
C THR A 78 24.90 47.30 61.71
N ASP A 79 24.80 47.34 63.04
CA ASP A 79 24.02 48.23 63.91
C ASP A 79 23.31 49.44 63.27
N ALA A 80 22.00 49.58 63.53
CA ALA A 80 21.30 50.85 63.80
C ALA A 80 19.85 50.62 64.29
N THR A 81 19.57 51.03 65.52
CA THR A 81 18.22 51.30 66.07
C THR A 81 17.97 52.81 65.90
N PRO A 82 16.78 53.36 65.50
CA PRO A 82 15.55 53.29 66.29
C PRO A 82 14.18 53.48 65.57
N SER A 83 13.13 53.43 66.42
CA SER A 83 11.87 54.20 66.34
C SER A 83 10.61 53.49 65.82
N VAL A 84 9.86 52.91 66.77
CA VAL A 84 8.46 52.49 66.59
C VAL A 84 7.55 53.72 66.57
N THR A 85 6.95 54.00 65.41
CA THR A 85 5.79 54.91 65.27
C THR A 85 4.55 54.03 65.14
N PRO A 86 3.46 54.25 65.92
CA PRO A 86 2.23 53.48 65.77
C PRO A 86 1.57 53.80 64.42
N GLN A 87 1.56 52.84 63.51
CA GLN A 87 0.87 52.91 62.23
C GLN A 87 -0.64 52.71 62.45
N PRO A 88 -1.53 53.50 61.83
CA PRO A 88 -2.97 53.33 61.97
C PRO A 88 -3.40 51.98 61.39
N THR A 89 -4.06 51.17 62.22
CA THR A 89 -4.68 49.90 61.84
C THR A 89 -5.72 50.15 60.75
N LYS A 90 -5.40 49.77 59.50
CA LYS A 90 -6.38 49.72 58.41
C LYS A 90 -7.34 48.57 58.66
N THR A 91 -8.63 48.87 58.79
CA THR A 91 -9.71 47.90 58.85
C THR A 91 -9.63 46.95 57.64
N PRO A 92 -9.68 45.62 57.82
CA PRO A 92 -9.65 44.69 56.70
C PRO A 92 -10.90 44.90 55.84
N THR A 93 -10.70 45.41 54.63
CA THR A 93 -11.73 45.39 53.59
C THR A 93 -11.88 43.93 53.14
N THR A 94 -13.06 43.34 53.34
CA THR A 94 -13.38 42.01 52.83
C THR A 94 -13.27 42.03 51.31
N ALA A 95 -12.20 41.43 50.78
CA ALA A 95 -12.07 41.21 49.36
C ALA A 95 -13.23 40.32 48.88
N PRO A 96 -13.89 40.62 47.75
CA PRO A 96 -14.93 39.76 47.21
C PRO A 96 -14.34 38.37 46.93
N LEU A 97 -15.02 37.34 47.42
CA LEU A 97 -14.66 35.94 47.17
C LEU A 97 -14.61 35.69 45.65
N PRO A 98 -13.53 35.14 45.08
CA PRO A 98 -13.48 34.83 43.66
C PRO A 98 -14.63 33.90 43.30
N THR A 99 -15.42 34.30 42.31
CA THR A 99 -16.48 33.47 41.75
C THR A 99 -15.83 32.19 41.19
N PRO A 100 -16.30 30.98 41.56
CA PRO A 100 -15.73 29.75 41.03
C PRO A 100 -15.87 29.75 39.51
N THR A 101 -14.74 29.61 38.82
CA THR A 101 -14.72 29.43 37.37
C THR A 101 -15.49 28.15 37.03
N PRO A 102 -16.47 28.20 36.11
CA PRO A 102 -17.21 26.99 35.73
C PRO A 102 -16.23 25.95 35.20
N THR A 103 -16.19 24.78 35.84
CA THR A 103 -15.46 23.62 35.33
C THR A 103 -16.16 23.14 34.07
N LEU A 104 -15.48 23.19 32.93
CA LEU A 104 -16.03 22.66 31.68
C LEU A 104 -16.28 21.16 31.84
N ALA A 105 -17.45 20.71 31.39
CA ALA A 105 -17.76 19.28 31.33
C ALA A 105 -16.75 18.56 30.42
N PRO A 106 -16.39 17.30 30.71
CA PRO A 106 -15.49 16.55 29.84
C PRO A 106 -16.12 16.40 28.45
N THR A 107 -15.34 16.72 27.42
CA THR A 107 -15.70 16.43 26.03
C THR A 107 -15.81 14.91 25.85
N PRO A 108 -16.86 14.38 25.19
CA PRO A 108 -16.94 12.93 24.95
C PRO A 108 -15.74 12.47 24.12
N THR A 109 -15.12 11.36 24.53
CA THR A 109 -14.10 10.69 23.72
C THR A 109 -14.78 10.02 22.53
N PRO A 110 -14.31 10.24 21.29
CA PRO A 110 -14.92 9.60 20.12
C PRO A 110 -14.71 8.08 20.15
N THR A 111 -15.66 7.34 19.57
CA THR A 111 -15.61 5.86 19.51
C THR A 111 -14.98 5.44 18.19
N THR A 112 -13.84 4.75 18.25
CA THR A 112 -13.16 4.22 17.05
C THR A 112 -13.88 3.00 16.47
N LEU A 113 -14.15 3.04 15.17
CA LEU A 113 -14.63 1.95 14.33
C LEU A 113 -13.50 1.37 13.47
N ILE A 114 -13.63 0.10 13.09
CA ILE A 114 -12.76 -0.58 12.13
C ILE A 114 -13.66 -1.23 11.09
N GLU A 115 -13.44 -0.89 9.83
CA GLU A 115 -14.18 -1.40 8.68
C GLU A 115 -13.22 -2.02 7.67
N THR A 116 -13.68 -3.04 6.95
CA THR A 116 -12.93 -3.69 5.89
C THR A 116 -13.72 -3.62 4.61
N PHE A 117 -13.15 -2.98 3.60
CA PHE A 117 -13.70 -2.87 2.27
C PHE A 117 -13.05 -3.89 1.34
N ASP A 118 -13.88 -4.66 0.65
CA ASP A 118 -13.42 -5.57 -0.40
C ASP A 118 -13.21 -4.81 -1.72
N SER A 119 -12.28 -5.26 -2.56
CA SER A 119 -12.09 -4.65 -3.87
C SER A 119 -13.26 -4.92 -4.83
N SER A 120 -13.48 -3.99 -5.74
CA SER A 120 -14.52 -4.10 -6.77
C SER A 120 -14.00 -4.85 -7.99
N ALA A 121 -14.54 -6.06 -8.25
CA ALA A 121 -14.19 -6.91 -9.39
C ALA A 121 -14.25 -6.19 -10.75
N ALA A 122 -15.29 -5.38 -10.99
CA ALA A 122 -15.41 -4.64 -12.25
C ALA A 122 -14.31 -3.57 -12.47
N LEU A 123 -13.56 -3.25 -11.41
CA LEU A 123 -12.56 -2.18 -11.38
C LEU A 123 -11.17 -2.66 -11.01
N ASP A 124 -10.95 -3.96 -10.85
CA ASP A 124 -9.61 -4.50 -10.60
C ASP A 124 -9.14 -5.39 -11.74
N GLY A 125 -7.87 -5.80 -11.69
CA GLY A 125 -7.21 -6.59 -12.74
C GLY A 125 -5.93 -5.92 -13.23
N PHE A 126 -5.62 -6.05 -14.53
CA PHE A 126 -4.41 -5.46 -15.11
C PHE A 126 -4.66 -4.79 -16.45
N ARG A 127 -3.83 -3.80 -16.76
CA ARG A 127 -3.70 -3.20 -18.10
C ARG A 127 -2.26 -3.31 -18.58
N ALA A 128 -2.10 -3.38 -19.89
CA ALA A 128 -0.80 -3.54 -20.54
C ALA A 128 -0.51 -2.40 -21.52
N SER A 129 0.77 -2.13 -21.75
CA SER A 129 1.28 -1.07 -22.63
C SER A 129 0.86 -1.22 -24.10
N ASN A 130 0.34 -2.38 -24.50
CA ASN A 130 -0.08 -2.71 -25.85
C ASN A 130 -1.61 -2.76 -26.02
N ALA A 131 -2.35 -2.06 -25.17
CA ALA A 131 -3.82 -2.11 -25.11
C ALA A 131 -4.43 -3.45 -24.69
N GLY A 132 -3.60 -4.41 -24.28
CA GLY A 132 -4.06 -5.60 -23.58
C GLY A 132 -4.50 -5.30 -22.13
N GLY A 133 -5.15 -6.27 -21.52
CA GLY A 133 -5.60 -6.19 -20.14
C GLY A 133 -6.74 -7.16 -19.87
N ASN A 134 -7.09 -7.30 -18.60
CA ASN A 134 -8.26 -8.06 -18.16
C ASN A 134 -8.76 -7.48 -16.84
N ALA A 135 -10.09 -7.39 -16.67
CA ALA A 135 -10.75 -6.92 -15.45
C ALA A 135 -11.52 -8.03 -14.70
N GLY A 136 -11.15 -9.29 -14.94
CA GLY A 136 -11.72 -10.48 -14.30
C GLY A 136 -10.65 -11.55 -14.04
N LEU A 137 -9.39 -11.11 -14.01
CA LEU A 137 -8.21 -11.93 -13.77
C LEU A 137 -7.36 -11.25 -12.70
N GLU A 138 -6.27 -11.90 -12.34
CA GLU A 138 -5.34 -11.45 -11.33
C GLU A 138 -4.65 -10.12 -11.69
N LEU A 139 -4.14 -9.45 -10.66
CA LEU A 139 -3.32 -8.26 -10.82
C LEU A 139 -1.91 -8.67 -11.28
N ARG A 140 -1.29 -7.85 -12.13
CA ARG A 140 0.06 -8.10 -12.65
C ARG A 140 0.91 -6.85 -12.61
N ALA A 141 2.11 -6.96 -12.07
CA ALA A 141 3.15 -5.93 -12.18
C ALA A 141 4.40 -6.56 -12.78
N GLY A 142 4.92 -5.99 -13.86
CA GLY A 142 6.08 -6.55 -14.53
C GLY A 142 6.12 -6.28 -16.02
N ARG A 143 7.06 -6.93 -16.69
CA ARG A 143 7.20 -6.82 -18.14
C ARG A 143 7.81 -8.07 -18.76
N ASN A 144 7.61 -8.23 -20.05
CA ASN A 144 8.41 -9.12 -20.88
C ASN A 144 9.13 -8.31 -21.97
N ALA A 145 9.63 -9.01 -23.00
CA ALA A 145 10.30 -8.38 -24.13
C ALA A 145 9.41 -7.39 -24.92
N THR A 146 8.07 -7.51 -24.86
CA THR A 146 7.15 -6.79 -25.76
C THR A 146 6.13 -5.90 -25.04
N LEU A 147 5.82 -6.15 -23.77
CA LEU A 147 4.83 -5.39 -23.03
C LEU A 147 5.23 -5.20 -21.57
N THR A 148 4.69 -4.13 -20.98
CA THR A 148 4.66 -3.87 -19.54
C THR A 148 3.23 -4.00 -19.04
N THR A 149 3.02 -4.58 -17.86
CA THR A 149 1.71 -4.67 -17.20
C THR A 149 1.73 -3.93 -15.88
N ARG A 150 0.60 -3.28 -15.57
CA ARG A 150 0.31 -2.67 -14.28
C ARG A 150 -1.00 -3.24 -13.75
N GLY A 151 -1.05 -3.49 -12.44
CA GLY A 151 -2.24 -3.95 -11.74
C GLY A 151 -3.07 -2.77 -11.26
N PHE A 152 -4.39 -2.94 -11.14
CA PHE A 152 -5.33 -1.91 -10.70
C PHE A 152 -6.27 -2.50 -9.68
N VAL A 153 -6.56 -1.76 -8.62
CA VAL A 153 -7.50 -2.17 -7.57
C VAL A 153 -8.28 -0.96 -7.06
N SER A 154 -9.57 -1.13 -6.80
CA SER A 154 -10.48 -0.06 -6.36
C SER A 154 -11.35 -0.55 -5.21
N PHE A 155 -11.51 0.30 -4.19
CA PHE A 155 -12.34 0.05 -3.01
C PHE A 155 -13.40 1.16 -2.92
N GLY A 156 -14.67 0.79 -2.77
CA GLY A 156 -15.72 1.75 -2.46
C GLY A 156 -15.60 2.18 -1.00
N ILE A 157 -15.44 3.47 -0.75
CA ILE A 157 -15.27 4.02 0.61
C ILE A 157 -16.46 4.91 1.03
N GLY A 158 -17.53 4.92 0.25
CA GLY A 158 -18.72 5.74 0.50
C GLY A 158 -19.54 5.35 1.74
N GLU A 159 -19.25 4.21 2.36
CA GLU A 159 -19.87 3.82 3.65
C GLU A 159 -19.22 4.52 4.84
N ILE A 160 -18.03 5.10 4.67
CA ILE A 160 -17.39 5.95 5.68
C ILE A 160 -18.21 7.24 5.81
N PRO A 161 -18.71 7.59 7.02
CA PRO A 161 -19.49 8.80 7.20
C PRO A 161 -18.73 10.08 6.84
N ASP A 162 -19.43 11.05 6.26
CA ASP A 162 -18.88 12.38 6.02
C ASP A 162 -18.36 13.01 7.33
N GLY A 163 -17.14 13.55 7.28
CA GLY A 163 -16.49 14.18 8.43
C GLY A 163 -15.80 13.20 9.40
N ALA A 164 -15.82 11.90 9.13
CA ALA A 164 -15.06 10.92 9.90
C ALA A 164 -13.56 11.25 9.91
N THR A 165 -12.92 11.06 11.07
CA THR A 165 -11.47 11.22 11.22
C THR A 165 -10.78 9.88 10.97
N ILE A 166 -10.04 9.78 9.87
CA ILE A 166 -9.27 8.57 9.57
C ILE A 166 -8.01 8.50 10.43
N GLU A 167 -7.96 7.52 11.33
CA GLU A 167 -6.79 7.21 12.16
C GLU A 167 -5.74 6.45 11.35
N GLN A 168 -6.17 5.40 10.63
CA GLN A 168 -5.30 4.52 9.86
C GLN A 168 -6.06 3.89 8.69
N ALA A 169 -5.40 3.68 7.56
CA ALA A 169 -5.86 2.79 6.51
C ALA A 169 -4.73 1.87 6.04
N THR A 170 -5.02 0.57 5.96
CA THR A 170 -4.07 -0.46 5.52
C THR A 170 -4.61 -1.15 4.28
N LEU A 171 -3.87 -1.07 3.19
CA LEU A 171 -4.13 -1.83 1.97
C LEU A 171 -3.45 -3.19 2.08
N LYS A 172 -4.21 -4.27 1.85
CA LYS A 172 -3.75 -5.65 1.88
C LYS A 172 -3.97 -6.29 0.52
N ILE A 173 -2.90 -6.78 -0.10
CA ILE A 173 -2.95 -7.46 -1.41
C ILE A 173 -2.18 -8.77 -1.30
N TYR A 174 -2.77 -9.88 -1.76
CA TYR A 174 -2.15 -11.20 -1.66
C TYR A 174 -1.29 -11.52 -2.88
N GLN A 175 0.03 -11.65 -2.71
CA GLN A 175 0.91 -12.10 -3.79
C GLN A 175 0.79 -13.61 -3.95
N VAL A 176 0.45 -14.08 -5.15
CA VAL A 176 0.13 -15.48 -5.42
C VAL A 176 1.29 -16.26 -6.04
N SER A 177 2.10 -15.61 -6.88
CA SER A 177 3.22 -16.23 -7.57
C SER A 177 4.11 -15.18 -8.27
N VAL A 178 5.21 -15.64 -8.84
CA VAL A 178 6.05 -14.87 -9.77
C VAL A 178 6.37 -15.71 -11.00
N VAL A 179 6.59 -15.04 -12.13
CA VAL A 179 7.23 -15.62 -13.33
C VAL A 179 8.53 -14.84 -13.56
N GLY A 180 9.61 -15.56 -13.89
CA GLY A 180 10.92 -14.95 -14.08
C GLY A 180 11.52 -14.42 -12.77
N ASP A 181 12.23 -13.29 -12.84
CA ASP A 181 12.85 -12.60 -11.69
C ASP A 181 12.37 -11.13 -11.58
N PRO A 182 11.09 -10.89 -11.24
CA PRO A 182 10.53 -9.53 -11.17
C PRO A 182 11.17 -8.67 -10.09
N TYR A 183 11.82 -9.27 -9.10
CA TYR A 183 12.51 -8.57 -8.01
C TYR A 183 14.04 -8.54 -8.21
N GLY A 184 14.51 -9.10 -9.32
CA GLY A 184 15.90 -9.02 -9.75
C GLY A 184 16.38 -7.58 -9.85
N ALA A 185 17.70 -7.38 -9.77
CA ALA A 185 18.31 -6.05 -9.79
C ALA A 185 17.79 -5.06 -8.72
N GLY A 186 17.15 -5.55 -7.66
CA GLY A 186 16.61 -4.71 -6.58
C GLY A 186 15.29 -4.00 -6.94
N LEU A 187 14.61 -4.47 -7.98
CA LEU A 187 13.29 -4.02 -8.35
C LEU A 187 12.26 -4.36 -7.28
N ARG A 188 11.19 -3.57 -7.26
CA ARG A 188 10.09 -3.67 -6.29
C ARG A 188 8.78 -3.27 -6.94
N VAL A 189 7.67 -3.77 -6.41
CA VAL A 189 6.33 -3.33 -6.80
C VAL A 189 5.97 -2.11 -5.96
N MET A 190 5.68 -1.02 -6.64
CA MET A 190 5.29 0.28 -6.08
C MET A 190 3.78 0.47 -6.24
N LEU A 191 3.25 1.41 -5.46
CA LEU A 191 1.89 1.89 -5.61
C LEU A 191 1.84 3.35 -6.07
N ASP A 192 0.94 3.60 -7.00
CA ASP A 192 0.38 4.91 -7.24
C ASP A 192 -1.04 4.97 -6.66
N HIS A 193 -1.47 6.17 -6.28
CA HIS A 193 -2.86 6.51 -5.97
C HIS A 193 -3.45 7.24 -7.18
N LEU A 194 -4.66 6.85 -7.60
CA LEU A 194 -5.32 7.37 -8.79
C LEU A 194 -6.80 7.62 -8.54
N ASP A 195 -7.40 8.31 -9.49
CA ASP A 195 -8.82 8.27 -9.78
C ASP A 195 -8.97 7.91 -11.26
N TYR A 196 -9.32 6.66 -11.55
CA TYR A 196 -9.60 6.17 -12.91
C TYR A 196 -11.10 5.98 -13.14
N GLY A 197 -11.95 6.54 -12.27
CA GLY A 197 -13.40 6.53 -12.43
C GLY A 197 -14.04 5.16 -12.17
N THR A 198 -15.09 4.87 -12.93
CA THR A 198 -16.05 3.78 -12.68
C THR A 198 -15.92 2.62 -13.65
N THR A 199 -14.90 2.63 -14.50
CA THR A 199 -14.60 1.59 -15.46
C THR A 199 -13.09 1.42 -15.51
N LEU A 200 -12.60 0.18 -15.55
CA LEU A 200 -11.19 -0.05 -15.86
C LEU A 200 -11.05 -0.11 -17.39
N GLU A 201 -10.31 0.80 -17.97
CA GLU A 201 -10.17 1.03 -19.40
C GLU A 201 -8.70 0.94 -19.83
N HIS A 202 -8.44 0.99 -21.14
CA HIS A 202 -7.07 0.98 -21.62
C HIS A 202 -6.28 2.22 -21.19
N ALA A 203 -6.93 3.40 -21.25
CA ALA A 203 -6.30 4.68 -20.94
C ALA A 203 -5.70 4.74 -19.53
N ASP A 204 -6.26 3.96 -18.60
CA ASP A 204 -5.82 3.89 -17.21
C ASP A 204 -4.40 3.36 -17.03
N PHE A 205 -3.92 2.57 -18.01
CA PHE A 205 -2.51 2.17 -18.04
C PHE A 205 -1.58 3.37 -17.85
N SER A 206 -1.90 4.49 -18.52
CA SER A 206 -1.13 5.74 -18.49
C SER A 206 -1.82 6.88 -17.75
N ALA A 207 -2.92 6.62 -17.02
CA ALA A 207 -3.61 7.66 -16.26
C ALA A 207 -2.63 8.36 -15.30
N ALA A 208 -2.81 9.67 -15.17
CA ALA A 208 -2.04 10.48 -14.24
C ALA A 208 -2.36 10.05 -12.80
N SER A 209 -1.33 9.92 -11.98
CA SER A 209 -1.50 9.58 -10.57
C SER A 209 -1.79 10.84 -9.76
N LEU A 210 -2.69 10.72 -8.78
CA LEU A 210 -2.88 11.71 -7.73
C LEU A 210 -1.63 11.79 -6.83
N SER A 211 -1.05 10.63 -6.52
CA SER A 211 0.24 10.49 -5.87
C SER A 211 0.99 9.33 -6.50
N SER A 212 2.18 9.57 -7.05
CA SER A 212 2.92 8.53 -7.78
C SER A 212 4.00 7.88 -6.92
N SER A 213 4.14 6.56 -7.04
CA SER A 213 5.18 5.75 -6.39
C SER A 213 5.34 6.05 -4.90
N PHE A 214 4.23 6.32 -4.22
CA PHE A 214 4.25 6.88 -2.88
C PHE A 214 4.70 5.87 -1.82
N THR A 215 4.56 4.58 -2.09
CA THR A 215 5.03 3.51 -1.21
C THR A 215 5.42 2.23 -1.97
N THR A 216 6.14 1.33 -1.31
CA THR A 216 6.52 0.01 -1.82
C THR A 216 5.57 -1.05 -1.29
N LEU A 217 4.89 -1.77 -2.18
CA LEU A 217 4.02 -2.90 -1.83
C LEU A 217 4.80 -4.19 -1.58
N SER A 218 5.72 -4.54 -2.48
CA SER A 218 6.45 -5.82 -2.40
C SER A 218 7.88 -5.69 -2.89
N THR A 219 8.79 -6.38 -2.22
CA THR A 219 10.24 -6.38 -2.51
C THR A 219 10.79 -7.77 -2.81
N ASN A 220 9.96 -8.81 -2.82
CA ASN A 220 10.42 -10.19 -2.96
C ASN A 220 9.34 -11.13 -3.52
N ALA A 221 9.80 -12.30 -3.96
CA ALA A 221 8.96 -13.35 -4.55
C ALA A 221 8.10 -14.12 -3.54
N SER A 222 8.19 -13.85 -2.24
CA SER A 222 7.45 -14.61 -1.23
C SER A 222 5.94 -14.43 -1.40
N VAL A 223 5.25 -15.55 -1.58
CA VAL A 223 3.78 -15.64 -1.60
C VAL A 223 3.23 -15.25 -0.22
N GLY A 224 2.12 -14.52 -0.21
CA GLY A 224 1.48 -14.07 1.03
C GLY A 224 0.95 -12.64 0.96
N TRP A 225 0.33 -12.22 2.05
CA TRP A 225 -0.15 -10.86 2.22
C TRP A 225 1.00 -9.85 2.13
N LYS A 226 0.76 -8.80 1.35
CA LYS A 226 1.53 -7.57 1.29
C LYS A 226 0.65 -6.48 1.86
N GLU A 227 1.14 -5.80 2.88
CA GLU A 227 0.37 -4.81 3.63
C GLU A 227 1.13 -3.50 3.66
N VAL A 228 0.44 -2.41 3.37
CA VAL A 228 1.02 -1.07 3.33
C VAL A 228 0.05 -0.02 3.88
N ASP A 229 0.62 1.00 4.51
CA ASP A 229 -0.13 2.17 4.95
C ASP A 229 -0.55 3.01 3.73
N VAL A 230 -1.84 3.30 3.66
CA VAL A 230 -2.47 4.16 2.64
C VAL A 230 -3.34 5.25 3.28
N THR A 231 -3.07 5.58 4.53
CA THR A 231 -3.90 6.47 5.36
C THR A 231 -4.07 7.84 4.71
N ASP A 232 -2.99 8.41 4.17
CA ASP A 232 -3.04 9.73 3.54
C ASP A 232 -3.80 9.71 2.21
N GLN A 233 -3.82 8.58 1.50
CA GLN A 233 -4.57 8.41 0.26
C GLN A 233 -6.07 8.38 0.54
N VAL A 234 -6.50 7.59 1.53
CA VAL A 234 -7.91 7.55 1.97
C VAL A 234 -8.37 8.91 2.50
N ARG A 235 -7.54 9.62 3.28
CA ARG A 235 -7.84 11.00 3.70
C ARG A 235 -7.97 11.95 2.51
N SER A 236 -7.10 11.82 1.51
CA SER A 236 -7.18 12.61 0.27
C SER A 236 -8.48 12.34 -0.47
N ASP A 237 -8.92 11.08 -0.56
CA ASP A 237 -10.15 10.71 -1.24
C ASP A 237 -11.38 11.30 -0.56
N LEU A 238 -11.49 11.16 0.76
CA LEU A 238 -12.61 11.72 1.53
C LEU A 238 -12.64 13.25 1.48
N SER A 239 -11.49 13.92 1.62
CA SER A 239 -11.40 15.39 1.56
C SER A 239 -11.69 15.97 0.17
N ASN A 240 -11.61 15.16 -0.88
CA ASN A 240 -11.95 15.53 -2.26
C ASN A 240 -13.28 14.92 -2.71
N ASN A 241 -14.09 14.38 -1.78
CA ASN A 241 -15.39 13.75 -2.05
C ASN A 241 -15.32 12.64 -3.11
N ARG A 242 -14.23 11.86 -3.14
CA ARG A 242 -14.14 10.67 -3.98
C ARG A 242 -14.81 9.50 -3.28
N GLU A 243 -15.68 8.81 -4.01
CA GLU A 243 -16.39 7.62 -3.50
C GLU A 243 -15.52 6.36 -3.42
N ARG A 244 -14.32 6.41 -4.01
CA ARG A 244 -13.42 5.27 -4.16
C ARG A 244 -12.00 5.65 -3.79
N SER A 245 -11.29 4.67 -3.23
CA SER A 245 -9.84 4.72 -3.10
C SER A 245 -9.23 3.72 -4.07
N GLN A 246 -8.41 4.21 -5.00
CA GLN A 246 -7.96 3.44 -6.15
C GLN A 246 -6.45 3.46 -6.32
N TYR A 247 -5.87 2.31 -6.64
CA TYR A 247 -4.42 2.11 -6.64
C TYR A 247 -3.95 1.38 -7.88
N ARG A 248 -2.76 1.77 -8.36
CA ARG A 248 -2.05 1.08 -9.45
C ARG A 248 -0.78 0.45 -8.92
N LEU A 249 -0.62 -0.85 -9.17
CA LEU A 249 0.57 -1.62 -8.89
C LEU A 249 1.47 -1.57 -10.12
N HIS A 250 2.72 -1.15 -9.95
CA HIS A 250 3.68 -1.09 -11.06
C HIS A 250 5.10 -1.40 -10.57
N MET A 251 5.99 -1.77 -11.50
CA MET A 251 7.40 -1.93 -11.14
C MET A 251 8.04 -0.55 -10.92
N ALA A 252 8.93 -0.43 -9.92
CA ALA A 252 9.68 0.80 -9.66
C ALA A 252 10.48 1.29 -10.87
N THR A 253 10.88 0.37 -11.75
CA THR A 253 11.43 0.70 -13.06
C THR A 253 10.90 -0.27 -14.08
N GLU A 254 10.21 0.26 -15.10
CA GLU A 254 9.55 -0.54 -16.13
C GLU A 254 10.37 -0.65 -17.41
N THR A 255 11.62 -0.20 -17.38
CA THR A 255 12.60 -0.34 -18.47
C THR A 255 13.68 -1.37 -18.17
N VAL A 256 13.70 -1.93 -16.95
CA VAL A 256 14.67 -2.91 -16.47
C VAL A 256 13.95 -4.24 -16.24
N GLY A 257 14.65 -5.34 -16.52
CA GLY A 257 14.04 -6.67 -16.53
C GLY A 257 13.22 -6.93 -17.80
N GLY A 258 12.62 -8.12 -17.86
CA GLY A 258 11.80 -8.60 -18.95
C GLY A 258 12.56 -9.52 -19.90
N THR A 259 12.56 -10.82 -19.58
CA THR A 259 12.95 -11.86 -20.55
C THR A 259 11.84 -12.15 -21.56
N VAL A 260 12.06 -13.08 -22.50
CA VAL A 260 11.00 -13.57 -23.40
C VAL A 260 9.83 -14.17 -22.60
N THR A 261 10.13 -14.92 -21.55
CA THR A 261 9.14 -15.46 -20.61
C THR A 261 8.50 -14.35 -19.78
N GLY A 262 9.25 -13.29 -19.51
CA GLY A 262 8.84 -12.14 -18.72
C GLY A 262 9.17 -12.27 -17.25
N ASP A 263 9.19 -11.13 -16.59
CA ASP A 263 9.43 -10.97 -15.17
C ASP A 263 8.18 -10.28 -14.59
N PHE A 264 7.31 -11.08 -13.95
CA PHE A 264 6.01 -10.65 -13.46
C PHE A 264 5.77 -11.11 -12.03
N ALA A 265 5.28 -10.19 -11.20
CA ALA A 265 4.64 -10.50 -9.93
C ALA A 265 3.12 -10.55 -10.13
N TYR A 266 2.50 -11.60 -9.60
CA TYR A 266 1.06 -11.83 -9.69
C TYR A 266 0.43 -11.69 -8.31
N PHE A 267 -0.70 -11.01 -8.25
CA PHE A 267 -1.47 -10.82 -7.02
C PHE A 267 -2.94 -11.13 -7.26
N GLU A 268 -3.62 -11.64 -6.24
CA GLU A 268 -5.05 -11.93 -6.33
C GLU A 268 -5.88 -10.66 -6.58
N ALA A 269 -6.97 -10.82 -7.34
CA ALA A 269 -7.99 -9.78 -7.59
C ALA A 269 -9.33 -10.18 -6.95
N ALA A 270 -10.35 -9.32 -6.96
CA ALA A 270 -11.65 -9.61 -6.35
C ALA A 270 -12.33 -10.85 -6.94
N ASP A 271 -12.18 -11.10 -8.25
CA ASP A 271 -12.71 -12.32 -8.89
C ASP A 271 -12.08 -13.61 -8.36
N ASN A 272 -11.00 -13.52 -7.58
CA ASN A 272 -10.30 -14.65 -7.01
C ASN A 272 -9.90 -15.67 -8.10
N SER A 273 -9.48 -15.17 -9.27
CA SER A 273 -9.25 -15.99 -10.48
C SER A 273 -8.13 -17.01 -10.29
N THR A 274 -7.24 -16.80 -9.33
CA THR A 274 -6.16 -17.75 -9.00
C THR A 274 -6.59 -18.79 -7.97
N GLY A 275 -7.73 -18.58 -7.32
CA GLY A 275 -8.35 -19.50 -6.37
C GLY A 275 -7.69 -19.52 -5.00
N SER A 276 -6.96 -18.45 -4.62
CA SER A 276 -6.29 -18.39 -3.31
C SER A 276 -7.27 -18.21 -2.15
N GLY A 277 -8.43 -17.59 -2.40
CA GLY A 277 -9.41 -17.20 -1.38
C GLY A 277 -9.01 -15.93 -0.61
N TYR A 278 -7.93 -15.25 -1.01
CA TYR A 278 -7.37 -14.09 -0.33
C TYR A 278 -7.45 -12.86 -1.25
N THR A 279 -8.65 -12.29 -1.41
CA THR A 279 -8.92 -11.12 -2.25
C THR A 279 -8.41 -9.82 -1.62
N PRO A 280 -8.11 -8.76 -2.40
CA PRO A 280 -7.64 -7.50 -1.85
C PRO A 280 -8.60 -6.88 -0.84
N GLN A 281 -8.04 -6.25 0.20
CA GLN A 281 -8.79 -5.61 1.29
C GLN A 281 -8.21 -4.24 1.61
N LEU A 282 -9.09 -3.28 1.91
CA LEU A 282 -8.73 -2.00 2.53
C LEU A 282 -9.34 -1.97 3.94
N VAL A 283 -8.48 -1.98 4.96
CA VAL A 283 -8.91 -1.94 6.36
C VAL A 283 -8.77 -0.51 6.86
N VAL A 284 -9.86 0.13 7.28
CA VAL A 284 -9.88 1.53 7.71
C VAL A 284 -10.31 1.64 9.16
N ARG A 285 -9.58 2.44 9.92
CA ARG A 285 -9.87 2.79 11.31
C ARG A 285 -10.21 4.27 11.41
N TYR A 286 -11.37 4.60 11.96
CA TYR A 286 -11.89 5.97 11.99
C TYR A 286 -12.80 6.22 13.18
N HIS A 287 -13.12 7.49 13.47
CA HIS A 287 -14.07 7.90 14.49
C HIS A 287 -14.81 9.20 14.13
#